data_AF-A0A924CD96-F1
#
_entry.id   AF-A0A924CD96-F1
#
_cell.length_a   1.000
_cell.length_b   1.000
_cell.length_c   1.000
_cell.angle_alpha   90.00
_cell.angle_beta   90.00
_cell.angle_gamma   90.00
#
_symmetry.space_group_name_H-M   'P 1'
#
loop_
_entity.id
_entity.type
_entity.pdbx_description
1 polymer ?
#
loop_
_entity_poly.entity_id
_entity_poly.type
_entity_poly.pdbx_seq_one_letter_code
_entity_poly.pdbx_strand_id
1 'polypeptide(L)'
;MSHKVIFEVCAFNIQSAIIAEKAGAARVELCDNPVEGGTTPSYGAIRQTRERISILLYPIIRPRSGNYLYDDNEMDIINHDIQMCRELGCDGISVGVQKVDGEIDSDKLKQIVAWAYPMGVT
;
A
#
# COMPACT_ATOMS: atom_id res chain seq x y z
N MET A 1 8.39 11.57 27.41
CA MET A 1 7.40 11.63 26.32
C MET A 1 6.89 10.21 26.13
N SER A 2 5.60 9.94 26.21
CA SER A 2 5.10 8.60 25.89
C SER A 2 5.29 8.37 24.39
N HIS A 3 6.01 7.32 24.01
CA HIS A 3 6.05 6.89 22.61
C HIS A 3 4.65 6.41 22.25
N LYS A 4 3.93 7.20 21.46
CA LYS A 4 2.63 6.80 20.91
C LYS A 4 2.89 5.73 19.85
N VAL A 5 2.68 4.47 20.22
CA VAL A 5 2.76 3.35 19.28
C VAL A 5 1.64 3.51 18.25
N ILE A 6 2.00 3.47 16.97
CA ILE A 6 1.01 3.41 15.88
C ILE A 6 0.66 1.94 15.70
N PHE A 7 -0.62 1.61 15.95
CA PHE A 7 -1.14 0.28 15.67
C PHE A 7 -1.75 0.26 14.26
N GLU A 8 -1.18 -0.58 13.39
CA GLU A 8 -1.64 -0.82 12.03
C GLU A 8 -2.25 -2.22 11.91
N VAL A 9 -3.29 -2.34 11.08
CA VAL A 9 -3.90 -3.63 10.73
C VAL A 9 -3.81 -3.84 9.22
N CYS A 10 -3.26 -4.99 8.81
CA CYS A 10 -3.39 -5.48 7.44
C CYS A 10 -4.82 -6.00 7.22
N ALA A 11 -5.55 -5.41 6.28
CA ALA A 11 -6.94 -5.74 5.97
C ALA A 11 -7.07 -6.22 4.53
N PHE A 12 -7.75 -7.36 4.33
CA PHE A 12 -7.95 -7.96 3.01
C PHE A 12 -9.34 -7.70 2.41
N ASN A 13 -10.13 -6.84 3.05
CA ASN A 13 -11.42 -6.35 2.55
C ASN A 13 -11.90 -5.15 3.38
N ILE A 14 -12.93 -4.47 2.86
CA ILE A 14 -13.54 -3.26 3.46
C ILE A 14 -14.08 -3.55 4.87
N GLN A 15 -14.70 -4.72 5.09
CA GLN A 15 -15.28 -5.07 6.39
C GLN A 15 -14.19 -5.14 7.47
N SER A 16 -13.05 -5.78 7.17
CA SER A 16 -11.89 -5.84 8.06
C SER A 16 -11.32 -4.45 8.34
N ALA A 17 -11.23 -3.57 7.33
CA ALA A 17 -10.77 -2.19 7.53
C ALA A 17 -11.69 -1.39 8.46
N ILE A 18 -13.01 -1.51 8.29
CA ILE A 18 -14.00 -0.86 9.18
C ILE A 18 -13.91 -1.41 10.61
N ILE A 19 -13.72 -2.74 10.76
CA ILE A 19 -13.55 -3.35 12.09
C ILE A 19 -12.26 -2.86 12.74
N ALA A 20 -11.16 -2.75 11.98
CA ALA A 20 -9.88 -2.25 12.47
C ALA A 20 -10.00 -0.82 13.03
N GLU A 21 -10.66 0.08 12.28
CA GLU A 21 -10.93 1.44 12.75
C GLU A 21 -11.74 1.44 14.05
N LYS A 22 -12.84 0.68 14.11
CA LYS A 22 -13.68 0.58 15.31
C LYS A 22 -12.94 -0.01 16.51
N ALA A 23 -11.96 -0.87 16.27
CA ALA A 23 -11.09 -1.45 17.29
C ALA A 23 -9.96 -0.51 17.74
N GLY A 24 -9.83 0.68 17.13
CA GLY A 24 -8.84 1.69 17.51
C GLY A 24 -7.51 1.60 16.75
N ALA A 25 -7.47 0.94 15.58
CA ALA A 25 -6.32 1.03 14.70
C ALA A 25 -6.10 2.47 14.25
N ALA A 26 -4.84 2.90 14.18
CA ALA A 26 -4.47 4.22 13.69
C ALA A 26 -4.28 4.24 12.17
N ARG A 27 -4.03 3.08 11.56
CA ARG A 27 -3.76 2.91 10.13
C ARG A 27 -4.21 1.52 9.67
N VAL A 28 -4.58 1.42 8.40
CA VAL A 28 -4.84 0.15 7.71
C VAL A 28 -3.93 0.04 6.51
N GLU A 29 -3.24 -1.08 6.41
CA GLU A 29 -2.67 -1.54 5.15
C GLU A 29 -3.75 -2.31 4.39
N LEU A 30 -4.20 -1.82 3.23
CA LEU A 30 -5.24 -2.49 2.45
C LEU A 30 -4.59 -3.39 1.39
N CYS A 31 -4.94 -4.68 1.45
CA CYS A 31 -4.36 -5.73 0.61
C CYS A 31 -5.47 -6.52 -0.10
N ASP A 32 -5.09 -7.22 -1.17
CA ASP A 32 -5.88 -8.29 -1.79
C ASP A 32 -5.05 -9.58 -1.83
N ASN A 33 -5.64 -10.71 -2.25
CA ASN A 33 -4.96 -12.00 -2.40
C ASN A 33 -4.19 -12.47 -1.14
N PRO A 34 -4.90 -12.81 -0.04
CA PRO A 34 -4.28 -13.15 1.25
C PRO A 34 -3.33 -14.36 1.20
N VAL A 35 -3.62 -15.35 0.35
CA VAL A 35 -2.77 -16.55 0.19
C VAL A 35 -1.42 -16.20 -0.43
N GLU A 36 -1.35 -15.10 -1.18
CA GLU A 36 -0.15 -14.60 -1.87
C GLU A 36 0.66 -13.60 -1.02
N GLY A 37 0.22 -13.35 0.21
CA GLY A 37 0.83 -12.37 1.12
C GLY A 37 0.50 -10.92 0.81
N GLY A 38 -0.50 -10.63 -0.03
CA GLY A 38 -0.91 -9.28 -0.38
C GLY A 38 -0.53 -8.87 -1.81
N THR A 39 -1.48 -8.36 -2.59
CA THR A 39 -1.24 -7.65 -3.86
C THR A 39 -2.06 -6.35 -3.91
N THR A 40 -1.78 -5.50 -4.89
CA THR A 40 -2.55 -4.25 -5.08
C THR A 40 -4.05 -4.53 -5.12
N PRO A 41 -4.86 -3.93 -4.23
CA PRO A 41 -6.31 -4.07 -4.28
C PRO A 41 -6.89 -3.34 -5.50
N SER A 42 -8.02 -3.83 -6.01
CA SER A 42 -8.70 -3.15 -7.13
C SER A 42 -9.10 -1.71 -6.82
N TYR A 43 -9.21 -0.87 -7.85
CA TYR A 43 -9.71 0.51 -7.77
C TYR A 43 -10.99 0.63 -6.92
N GLY A 44 -11.96 -0.27 -7.17
CA GLY A 44 -13.23 -0.27 -6.45
C GLY A 44 -13.08 -0.55 -4.96
N ALA A 45 -12.16 -1.43 -4.57
CA ALA A 45 -11.88 -1.75 -3.18
C ALA A 45 -11.23 -0.57 -2.45
N ILE A 46 -10.25 0.09 -3.08
CA ILE A 46 -9.57 1.26 -2.49
C ILE A 46 -10.56 2.42 -2.32
N ARG A 47 -11.30 2.78 -3.38
CA ARG A 47 -12.29 3.87 -3.34
C ARG A 47 -13.34 3.64 -2.25
N GLN A 48 -13.94 2.45 -2.23
CA GLN A 48 -14.97 2.13 -1.24
C GLN A 48 -14.40 2.07 0.18
N THR A 49 -13.17 1.59 0.37
CA THR A 49 -12.54 1.60 1.70
C THR A 49 -12.33 3.04 2.17
N ARG A 50 -11.77 3.89 1.30
CA ARG A 50 -11.54 5.29 1.64
C ARG A 50 -12.81 6.02 2.04
N GLU A 51 -13.93 5.77 1.36
CA GLU A 51 -15.24 6.35 1.67
C GLU A 51 -15.83 5.88 3.01
N ARG A 52 -15.29 4.80 3.61
CA ARG A 52 -15.87 4.14 4.79
C ARG A 52 -15.03 4.24 6.06
N ILE A 53 -13.75 4.58 5.94
CA ILE A 53 -12.86 4.76 7.09
C ILE A 53 -12.25 6.16 7.05
N SER A 54 -11.94 6.72 8.21
CA SER A 54 -11.29 8.03 8.38
C SER A 54 -9.84 7.94 8.89
N ILE A 55 -9.42 6.77 9.37
CA ILE A 55 -8.01 6.49 9.73
C ILE A 55 -7.09 6.43 8.50
N LEU A 56 -5.77 6.39 8.73
CA LEU A 56 -4.80 6.37 7.63
C LEU A 56 -4.98 5.11 6.75
N LEU A 57 -5.07 5.30 5.44
CA LEU A 57 -5.24 4.22 4.46
C LEU A 57 -4.01 4.09 3.57
N TYR A 58 -3.34 2.94 3.67
CA TYR A 58 -2.11 2.62 2.94
C TYR A 58 -2.33 1.35 2.09
N PRO A 59 -2.80 1.44 0.84
CA PRO A 59 -2.85 0.27 -0.02
C PRO A 59 -1.44 -0.28 -0.28
N ILE A 60 -1.29 -1.60 -0.32
CA ILE A 60 -0.08 -2.22 -0.85
C ILE A 60 -0.02 -1.99 -2.36
N ILE A 61 1.15 -1.64 -2.88
CA ILE A 61 1.42 -1.51 -4.32
C ILE A 61 2.35 -2.66 -4.71
N ARG A 62 1.73 -3.75 -5.17
CA ARG A 62 2.41 -5.00 -5.51
C ARG A 62 1.63 -5.66 -6.65
N PRO A 63 2.08 -5.53 -7.91
CA PRO A 63 1.30 -5.92 -9.09
C PRO A 63 1.10 -7.44 -9.21
N ARG A 64 1.99 -8.25 -8.61
CA ARG A 64 1.89 -9.71 -8.58
C ARG A 64 2.57 -10.30 -7.34
N SER A 65 2.28 -11.57 -7.07
CA SER A 65 2.96 -12.35 -6.04
C SER A 65 4.36 -12.81 -6.46
N GLY A 66 5.02 -13.57 -5.59
CA GLY A 66 6.41 -14.00 -5.78
C GLY A 66 7.42 -12.94 -5.38
N ASN A 67 8.46 -12.77 -6.21
CA ASN A 67 9.56 -11.83 -5.95
C ASN A 67 9.14 -10.36 -6.12
N TYR A 68 10.00 -9.44 -5.71
CA TYR A 68 9.83 -7.99 -5.94
C TYR A 68 10.89 -7.45 -6.91
N LEU A 69 11.38 -8.31 -7.81
CA LEU A 69 12.20 -7.91 -8.95
C LEU A 69 11.24 -7.60 -10.09
N TYR A 70 11.04 -6.31 -10.34
CA TYR A 70 10.09 -5.83 -11.34
C TYR A 70 10.79 -5.42 -12.63
N ASP A 71 10.20 -5.79 -13.76
CA ASP A 71 10.58 -5.23 -15.05
C ASP A 71 10.01 -3.82 -15.26
N ASP A 72 10.31 -3.21 -16.40
CA ASP A 72 9.89 -1.83 -16.70
C ASP A 72 8.37 -1.70 -16.86
N ASN A 73 7.68 -2.72 -17.40
CA ASN A 73 6.22 -2.70 -17.53
C ASN A 73 5.56 -2.80 -16.15
N GLU A 74 6.12 -3.60 -15.25
CA GLU A 74 5.64 -3.73 -13.88
C GLU A 74 5.89 -2.45 -13.08
N MET A 75 6.99 -1.75 -13.32
CA MET A 75 7.24 -0.42 -12.76
C MET A 75 6.23 0.62 -13.28
N ASP A 76 5.82 0.53 -14.54
CA ASP A 76 4.75 1.38 -15.09
C ASP A 76 3.39 1.09 -14.44
N ILE A 77 3.06 -0.19 -14.19
CA ILE A 77 1.85 -0.56 -13.43
C ILE A 77 1.91 0.06 -12.02
N ILE A 78 3.03 -0.11 -11.32
CA ILE A 78 3.25 0.46 -9.98
C ILE A 78 3.05 1.98 -9.99
N ASN A 79 3.59 2.70 -10.98
CA ASN A 79 3.39 4.14 -11.08
C ASN A 79 1.91 4.50 -11.24
N HIS A 80 1.18 3.83 -12.14
CA HIS A 80 -0.25 4.09 -12.33
C HIS A 80 -1.07 3.80 -11.06
N ASP A 81 -0.79 2.70 -10.36
CA ASP A 81 -1.45 2.36 -9.11
C ASP A 81 -1.20 3.41 -8.02
N ILE A 82 0.00 3.99 -7.97
CA ILE A 82 0.35 5.10 -7.07
C ILE A 82 -0.43 6.37 -7.42
N GLN A 83 -0.51 6.74 -8.70
CA GLN A 83 -1.30 7.91 -9.11
C GLN A 83 -2.78 7.73 -8.76
N MET A 84 -3.32 6.53 -8.99
CA MET A 84 -4.68 6.18 -8.59
C MET A 84 -4.90 6.33 -7.08
N CYS A 85 -3.97 5.83 -6.25
CA CYS A 85 -4.06 6.00 -4.79
C CYS A 85 -4.08 7.47 -4.38
N ARG A 86 -3.29 8.32 -5.04
CA ARG A 86 -3.33 9.78 -4.81
C ARG A 86 -4.68 10.38 -5.16
N GLU A 87 -5.21 10.07 -6.35
CA GLU A 87 -6.50 10.57 -6.81
C GLU A 87 -7.65 10.16 -5.89
N LEU A 88 -7.56 8.96 -5.33
CA LEU A 88 -8.53 8.42 -4.37
C LEU A 88 -8.34 8.95 -2.94
N GLY A 89 -7.31 9.76 -2.66
CA GLY A 89 -7.08 10.33 -1.33
C GLY A 89 -6.53 9.31 -0.32
N CYS A 90 -5.73 8.34 -0.76
CA CYS A 90 -4.94 7.52 0.15
C CYS A 90 -3.90 8.36 0.87
N ASP A 91 -3.58 7.99 2.10
CA ASP A 91 -2.62 8.72 2.94
C ASP A 91 -1.17 8.27 2.67
N GLY A 92 -1.02 7.08 2.08
CA GLY A 92 0.25 6.47 1.77
C GLY A 92 0.10 5.19 0.98
N ILE A 93 1.24 4.54 0.75
CA ILE A 93 1.37 3.25 0.10
C ILE A 93 2.35 2.37 0.86
N SER A 94 2.22 1.04 0.71
CA SER A 94 3.19 0.04 1.15
C SER A 94 3.81 -0.61 -0.09
N VAL A 95 5.15 -0.64 -0.19
CA VAL A 95 5.83 -1.10 -1.41
C VAL A 95 7.23 -1.65 -1.13
N GLY A 96 7.69 -2.58 -1.96
CA GLY A 96 9.06 -3.10 -1.90
C GLY A 96 9.61 -3.36 -3.29
N VAL A 97 10.92 -3.18 -3.48
CA VAL A 97 11.61 -3.52 -4.74
C VAL A 97 12.99 -4.08 -4.43
N GLN A 98 13.38 -5.14 -5.11
CA GLN A 98 14.68 -5.80 -4.96
C GLN A 98 15.36 -5.98 -6.31
N LYS A 99 16.68 -6.10 -6.24
CA LYS A 99 17.57 -6.50 -7.32
C LYS A 99 17.57 -8.02 -7.46
N VAL A 100 18.21 -8.50 -8.53
CA VAL A 100 18.30 -9.94 -8.83
C VAL A 100 19.03 -10.75 -7.74
N ASP A 101 19.90 -10.10 -6.97
CA ASP A 101 20.64 -10.69 -5.85
C ASP A 101 19.86 -10.64 -4.52
N GLY A 102 18.63 -10.10 -4.52
CA GLY A 102 17.78 -9.98 -3.33
C GLY A 102 18.03 -8.74 -2.48
N GLU A 103 19.02 -7.91 -2.84
CA GLU A 103 19.26 -6.63 -2.17
C GLU A 103 18.20 -5.59 -2.56
N ILE A 104 18.01 -4.58 -1.71
CA ILE A 104 17.06 -3.51 -1.97
C ILE A 104 17.47 -2.71 -3.21
N ASP A 105 16.53 -2.52 -4.14
CA ASP A 105 16.73 -1.61 -5.28
C ASP A 105 16.42 -0.17 -4.86
N SER A 106 17.43 0.48 -4.29
CA SER A 106 17.32 1.86 -3.81
C SER A 106 17.00 2.88 -4.91
N ASP A 107 17.37 2.62 -6.16
CA ASP A 107 17.16 3.58 -7.25
C ASP A 107 15.73 3.51 -7.77
N LYS A 108 15.14 2.31 -7.86
CA LYS A 108 13.70 2.15 -8.11
C LYS A 108 12.85 2.67 -6.95
N LEU A 109 13.26 2.42 -5.69
CA LEU A 109 12.55 2.96 -4.54
C LEU A 109 12.55 4.50 -4.50
N LYS A 110 13.65 5.17 -4.84
CA LYS A 110 13.67 6.65 -4.96
C LYS A 110 12.66 7.16 -5.97
N GLN A 111 12.50 6.47 -7.11
CA GLN A 111 11.51 6.81 -8.13
C GLN A 111 10.09 6.66 -7.58
N ILE A 112 9.80 5.53 -6.92
CA ILE A 112 8.50 5.28 -6.29
C ILE A 112 8.17 6.33 -5.23
N VAL A 113 9.14 6.69 -4.37
CA VAL A 113 8.96 7.75 -3.37
C VAL A 113 8.65 9.10 -4.03
N ALA A 114 9.33 9.44 -5.13
CA ALA A 114 9.04 10.64 -5.88
C ALA A 114 7.64 10.60 -6.51
N TRP A 115 7.21 9.45 -7.03
CA TRP A 115 5.86 9.27 -7.57
C TRP A 115 4.77 9.34 -6.51
N ALA A 116 5.05 8.94 -5.27
CA ALA A 116 4.09 8.92 -4.15
C ALA A 116 3.93 10.28 -3.46
N TYR A 117 4.99 11.10 -3.41
CA TYR A 117 4.97 12.40 -2.72
C TYR A 117 3.78 13.30 -3.13
N PRO A 118 2.93 13.80 -2.21
CA PRO A 118 3.21 13.97 -0.78
C PRO A 118 2.69 12.85 0.14
N MET A 119 2.19 11.74 -0.42
CA MET A 119 1.73 10.60 0.37
C MET A 119 2.89 9.94 1.12
N GLY A 120 2.60 9.25 2.22
CA GLY A 120 3.59 8.45 2.93
C GLY A 120 3.98 7.18 2.16
N VAL A 121 5.17 6.65 2.45
CA VAL A 121 5.65 5.37 1.90
C VAL A 121 6.14 4.53 3.08
N THR A 122 5.73 3.26 3.12
CA THR A 122 6.24 2.23 4.05
C THR A 122 6.88 1.12 3.25
#